data_AF-A0A9W7Z2Z5-F1
#
_entry.id   AF-A0A9W7Z2Z5-F1
#
_cell.length_a   1.000
_cell.length_b   1.000
_cell.length_c   1.000
_cell.angle_alpha   90.00
_cell.angle_beta   90.00
_cell.angle_gamma   90.00
#
_symmetry.space_group_name_H-M   'P 1'
#
loop_
_entity.id
_entity.type
_entity.pdbx_description
1 polymer ?
#
loop_
_entity_poly.entity_id
_entity_poly.type
_entity_poly.pdbx_seq_one_letter_code
_entity_poly.pdbx_strand_id
1 'polypeptide(L)'
;LEVGGTVKLNGATDDTTAAILNTLDKWETLKIPFRVHRRIVTTPVGHSMKVLADENELVIVLAEAMRCHQALVNDCGILHRDISLGNILVVGTGPNHDELHGLLIDLDSAIRTDGVERTAGAERSGTLPYMSIANLENLDMDRTALDDWESLLYVVCWVATYGVVSEDRRDPNDDIAIKLWNADEAKAARAKRGHMDSSRNFEDDITKDFLPQYTLLEELAKGLHQILFLHPECEGARFDSTTAEGHPLLNLLKPSKNVKSLPTSDPLLKRSKYMNEIVSDLSEYLALAEKVARENLAN
;
A
#
# COMPACT_ATOMS: atom_id res chain seq x y z
N LEU A 1 31.95 9.25 25.49
CA LEU A 1 30.55 9.72 25.54
C LEU A 1 29.78 8.67 26.32
N GLU A 2 29.56 8.90 27.61
CA GLU A 2 28.60 8.11 28.38
C GLU A 2 27.20 8.56 27.98
N VAL A 3 26.33 7.58 27.69
CA VAL A 3 24.95 7.81 27.29
C VAL A 3 24.09 7.42 28.48
N GLY A 4 23.57 8.41 29.21
CA GLY A 4 22.53 8.17 30.22
C GLY A 4 21.21 7.80 29.54
N GLY A 5 20.43 6.91 30.18
CA GLY A 5 19.15 6.46 29.64
C GLY A 5 18.07 6.31 30.72
N THR A 6 16.89 6.81 30.42
CA THR A 6 15.64 6.46 31.11
C THR A 6 14.96 5.31 30.37
N VAL A 7 14.69 4.20 31.06
CA VAL A 7 13.85 3.10 30.56
C VAL A 7 12.49 3.20 31.23
N LYS A 8 11.42 3.10 30.44
CA LYS A 8 10.05 2.96 30.97
C LYS A 8 9.52 1.57 30.67
N LEU A 9 9.15 0.85 31.73
CA LEU A 9 8.53 -0.48 31.68
C LEU A 9 7.17 -0.40 32.39
N ASN A 10 6.08 -0.65 31.66
CA ASN A 10 4.71 -0.66 32.22
C ASN A 10 4.34 0.59 33.03
N GLY A 11 4.78 1.77 32.60
CA GLY A 11 4.54 3.04 33.30
C GLY A 11 5.49 3.33 34.47
N ALA A 12 6.27 2.36 34.94
CA ALA A 12 7.37 2.57 35.87
C ALA A 12 8.60 3.10 35.12
N THR A 13 9.31 4.05 35.71
CA THR A 13 10.51 4.68 35.13
C THR A 13 11.73 4.26 35.93
N ASP A 14 12.74 3.72 35.25
CA ASP A 14 14.09 3.50 35.76
C ASP A 14 15.04 4.48 35.07
N ASP A 15 15.74 5.31 35.84
CA ASP A 15 16.51 6.45 35.35
C ASP A 15 17.97 6.36 35.76
N THR A 16 18.81 5.87 34.84
CA THR A 16 20.28 5.89 35.01
C THR A 16 20.89 7.26 34.71
N THR A 17 20.12 8.15 34.07
CA THR A 17 20.50 9.55 33.81
C THR A 17 20.62 10.31 35.12
N ALA A 18 19.69 10.13 36.06
CA ALA A 18 19.71 10.78 37.37
C ALA A 18 20.99 10.47 38.17
N ALA A 19 21.54 9.27 38.05
CA ALA A 19 22.79 8.87 38.71
C ALA A 19 24.03 9.54 38.08
N ILE A 20 24.04 9.71 36.76
CA ILE A 20 25.10 10.42 36.02
C ILE A 20 24.99 11.94 36.23
N LEU A 21 23.76 12.46 36.38
CA LEU A 21 23.47 13.88 36.59
C LEU A 21 23.99 14.41 37.95
N ASN A 22 24.04 13.58 38.98
CA ASN A 22 24.54 13.97 40.31
C ASN A 22 26.07 14.12 40.40
N THR A 23 26.84 13.76 39.37
CA THR A 23 28.32 13.80 39.40
C THR A 23 28.95 14.93 38.58
N LEU A 24 28.17 15.73 37.85
CA LEU A 24 28.71 16.69 36.87
C LEU A 24 28.04 18.07 36.94
N ASP A 25 28.63 18.96 37.73
CA ASP A 25 28.15 20.31 38.14
C ASP A 25 27.95 21.38 37.03
N LYS A 26 28.12 21.11 35.73
CA LYS A 26 28.23 22.19 34.72
C LYS A 26 27.62 21.86 33.36
N TRP A 27 26.30 22.02 33.20
CA TRP A 27 25.64 21.85 31.90
C TRP A 27 24.65 22.94 31.47
N GLU A 28 24.45 24.02 32.25
CA GLU A 28 23.55 25.14 31.85
C GLU A 28 23.89 25.79 30.50
N THR A 29 25.07 25.51 29.93
CA THR A 29 25.56 26.10 28.67
C THR A 29 25.63 25.15 27.47
N LEU A 30 25.32 23.85 27.62
CA LEU A 30 25.43 22.87 26.55
C LEU A 30 24.04 22.51 26.01
N LYS A 31 23.73 22.96 24.79
CA LYS A 31 22.57 22.50 24.02
C LYS A 31 22.78 21.06 23.56
N ILE A 32 22.75 20.09 24.48
CA ILE A 32 22.76 18.67 24.10
C ILE A 32 21.36 18.30 23.59
N PRO A 33 21.23 17.70 22.40
CA PRO A 33 19.97 17.14 21.98
C PRO A 33 19.61 15.95 22.86
N PHE A 34 18.50 16.05 23.60
CA PHE A 34 17.88 14.91 24.27
C PHE A 34 17.26 13.98 23.22
N ARG A 35 17.62 12.69 23.24
CA ARG A 35 17.07 11.67 22.35
C ARG A 35 16.48 10.55 23.19
N VAL A 36 15.26 10.14 22.84
CA VAL A 36 14.62 8.95 23.43
C VAL A 36 14.71 7.82 22.41
N HIS A 37 15.33 6.71 22.80
CA HIS A 37 15.28 5.49 22.01
C HIS A 37 14.04 4.69 22.42
N ARG A 38 13.17 4.36 21.46
CA ARG A 38 11.98 3.52 21.66
C ARG A 38 12.19 2.19 20.97
N ARG A 39 11.74 1.10 21.61
CA ARG A 39 11.72 -0.25 21.03
C ARG A 39 10.33 -0.81 21.21
N ILE A 40 9.78 -1.36 20.12
CA ILE A 40 8.53 -2.11 20.13
C ILE A 40 8.93 -3.56 19.89
N VAL A 41 8.44 -4.46 20.74
CA VAL A 41 8.68 -5.91 20.62
C VAL A 41 7.32 -6.55 20.43
N THR A 42 7.15 -7.27 19.34
CA THR A 42 5.88 -7.88 18.94
C THR A 42 6.03 -9.39 18.81
N THR A 43 4.89 -10.08 18.88
CA THR A 43 4.73 -11.52 18.61
C THR A 43 3.44 -11.68 17.81
N PRO A 44 3.35 -12.63 16.87
CA PRO A 44 4.36 -13.62 16.46
C PRO A 44 5.56 -13.02 15.71
N VAL A 45 6.65 -13.79 15.61
CA VAL A 45 7.80 -13.44 14.75
C VAL A 45 7.47 -13.84 13.32
N GLY A 46 7.44 -12.87 12.41
CA GLY A 46 7.22 -13.09 11.00
C GLY A 46 8.52 -13.21 10.19
N HIS A 47 8.42 -13.79 9.00
CA HIS A 47 9.47 -13.93 8.01
C HIS A 47 9.18 -13.09 6.77
N SER A 48 10.21 -12.73 6.01
CA SER A 48 9.99 -12.03 4.73
C SER A 48 9.31 -12.95 3.72
N MET A 49 8.48 -12.41 2.83
CA MET A 49 7.79 -13.18 1.78
C MET A 49 8.67 -14.03 0.85
N LYS A 50 9.99 -13.85 0.87
CA LYS A 50 10.95 -14.72 0.17
C LYS A 50 10.94 -16.19 0.62
N VAL A 51 10.30 -16.51 1.74
CA VAL A 51 10.21 -17.88 2.27
C VAL A 51 9.04 -18.67 1.68
N LEU A 52 8.15 -18.01 0.93
CA LEU A 52 6.99 -18.64 0.31
C LEU A 52 7.43 -19.65 -0.75
N ALA A 53 6.72 -20.77 -0.83
CA ALA A 53 7.01 -21.87 -1.74
C ALA A 53 6.27 -21.76 -3.08
N ASP A 54 5.12 -21.08 -3.13
CA ASP A 54 4.33 -20.91 -4.36
C ASP A 54 3.33 -19.74 -4.26
N GLU A 55 2.52 -19.57 -5.32
CA GLU A 55 1.50 -18.53 -5.39
C GLU A 55 0.32 -18.72 -4.43
N ASN A 56 -0.02 -19.95 -4.05
CA ASN A 56 -1.13 -20.22 -3.14
C ASN A 56 -0.78 -19.72 -1.73
N GLU A 57 0.44 -20.00 -1.27
CA GLU A 57 0.91 -19.48 0.02
C GLU A 57 0.91 -17.95 0.04
N LEU A 58 1.33 -17.32 -1.06
CA LEU A 58 1.28 -15.87 -1.21
C LEU A 58 -0.15 -15.32 -1.10
N VAL A 59 -1.10 -15.92 -1.82
CA VAL A 59 -2.51 -15.47 -1.81
C VAL A 59 -3.09 -15.55 -0.39
N ILE A 60 -2.79 -16.62 0.36
CA ILE A 60 -3.21 -16.76 1.76
C ILE A 60 -2.62 -15.64 2.63
N VAL A 61 -1.32 -15.39 2.51
CA VAL A 61 -0.63 -14.33 3.27
C VAL A 61 -1.18 -12.95 2.96
N LEU A 62 -1.44 -12.65 1.68
CA LEU A 62 -2.04 -11.38 1.27
C LEU A 62 -3.47 -11.23 1.79
N ALA A 63 -4.27 -12.30 1.75
CA ALA A 63 -5.63 -12.30 2.27
C ALA A 63 -5.70 -12.03 3.78
N GLU A 64 -4.85 -12.69 4.57
CA GLU A 64 -4.75 -12.47 6.01
C GLU A 64 -4.25 -11.05 6.36
N ALA A 65 -3.27 -10.53 5.61
CA ALA A 65 -2.78 -9.16 5.79
C ALA A 65 -3.87 -8.12 5.50
N MET A 66 -4.68 -8.34 4.46
CA MET A 66 -5.78 -7.42 4.11
C MET A 66 -7.00 -7.58 5.02
N ARG A 67 -7.21 -8.76 5.61
CA ARG A 67 -8.18 -8.95 6.69
C ARG A 67 -7.78 -8.14 7.93
N CYS A 68 -6.49 -8.12 8.26
CA CYS A 68 -5.95 -7.25 9.31
C CYS A 68 -6.13 -5.76 8.96
N HIS A 69 -5.79 -5.37 7.73
CA HIS A 69 -6.05 -4.01 7.23
C HIS A 69 -7.51 -3.59 7.39
N GLN A 70 -8.45 -4.45 7.00
CA GLN A 70 -9.87 -4.15 7.10
C GLN A 70 -10.33 -3.96 8.55
N ALA A 71 -9.78 -4.73 9.50
CA ALA A 71 -10.01 -4.54 10.93
C ALA A 71 -9.43 -3.21 11.43
N LEU A 72 -8.24 -2.81 10.97
CA LEU A 72 -7.68 -1.48 11.29
C LEU A 72 -8.59 -0.35 10.80
N VAL A 73 -9.12 -0.46 9.57
CA VAL A 73 -10.02 0.55 9.01
C VAL A 73 -11.35 0.59 9.77
N ASN A 74 -11.99 -0.56 9.97
CA ASN A 74 -13.35 -0.63 10.50
C ASN A 74 -13.43 -0.41 12.01
N ASP A 75 -12.51 -1.04 12.76
CA ASP A 75 -12.60 -1.09 14.22
C ASP A 75 -11.78 0.03 14.87
N CYS A 76 -10.71 0.49 14.20
CA CYS A 76 -9.80 1.49 14.72
C CYS A 76 -9.84 2.83 13.97
N GLY A 77 -10.48 2.88 12.79
CA GLY A 77 -10.44 4.06 11.95
C GLY A 77 -9.02 4.41 11.49
N ILE A 78 -8.19 3.41 11.17
CA ILE A 78 -6.78 3.60 10.77
C ILE A 78 -6.58 3.16 9.32
N LEU A 79 -6.00 4.03 8.50
CA LEU A 79 -5.48 3.69 7.17
C LEU A 79 -4.00 3.36 7.25
N HIS A 80 -3.54 2.34 6.53
CA HIS A 80 -2.15 1.90 6.57
C HIS A 80 -1.23 2.79 5.72
N ARG A 81 -1.67 3.14 4.52
CA ARG A 81 -1.01 4.02 3.52
C ARG A 81 0.30 3.52 2.90
N ASP A 82 0.85 2.41 3.37
CA ASP A 82 2.04 1.77 2.78
C ASP A 82 1.92 0.25 2.69
N ILE A 83 0.85 -0.26 2.09
CA ILE A 83 0.76 -1.68 1.74
C ILE A 83 1.85 -1.99 0.70
N SER A 84 2.82 -2.81 1.08
CA SER A 84 4.00 -3.12 0.27
C SER A 84 4.53 -4.51 0.59
N LEU A 85 5.40 -5.05 -0.28
CA LEU A 85 6.02 -6.35 -0.02
C LEU A 85 6.89 -6.37 1.26
N GLY A 86 7.43 -5.22 1.67
CA GLY A 86 8.26 -5.11 2.87
C GLY A 86 7.46 -5.14 4.16
N ASN A 87 6.17 -4.80 4.08
CA ASN A 87 5.31 -4.56 5.23
C ASN A 87 4.33 -5.71 5.50
N ILE A 88 4.45 -6.80 4.75
CA ILE A 88 3.69 -8.03 4.95
C ILE A 88 4.67 -9.16 5.25
N LEU A 89 4.53 -9.73 6.45
CA LEU A 89 5.35 -10.85 6.90
C LEU A 89 4.55 -12.17 6.86
N VAL A 90 5.29 -13.27 6.72
CA VAL A 90 4.77 -14.64 6.74
C VAL A 90 4.96 -15.24 8.13
N VAL A 91 3.90 -15.78 8.70
CA VAL A 91 3.90 -16.49 9.98
C VAL A 91 3.48 -17.94 9.75
N GLY A 92 4.11 -18.88 10.46
CA GLY A 92 3.78 -20.31 10.39
C GLY A 92 4.25 -21.01 9.12
N THR A 93 5.54 -20.87 8.79
CA THR A 93 6.21 -21.48 7.62
C THR A 93 6.53 -22.97 7.81
N GLY A 94 5.62 -23.73 8.45
CA GLY A 94 5.77 -25.16 8.70
C GLY A 94 5.15 -26.01 7.58
N PRO A 95 5.31 -27.34 7.62
CA PRO A 95 4.62 -28.25 6.70
C PRO A 95 3.09 -28.24 6.87
N ASN A 96 2.59 -27.58 7.92
CA ASN A 96 1.17 -27.41 8.16
C ASN A 96 0.71 -26.04 7.66
N HIS A 97 0.16 -25.99 6.45
CA HIS A 97 -0.34 -24.74 5.86
C HIS A 97 -1.55 -24.16 6.61
N ASP A 98 -2.17 -24.89 7.55
CA ASP A 98 -3.20 -24.34 8.45
C ASP A 98 -2.66 -23.25 9.38
N GLU A 99 -1.36 -23.26 9.65
CA GLU A 99 -0.68 -22.23 10.46
C GLU A 99 -0.12 -21.09 9.61
N LEU A 100 -0.30 -21.12 8.28
CA LEU A 100 0.17 -20.08 7.38
C LEU A 100 -0.70 -18.83 7.50
N HIS A 101 -0.11 -17.76 8.01
CA HIS A 101 -0.76 -16.47 8.22
C HIS A 101 0.06 -15.32 7.64
N GLY A 102 -0.65 -14.29 7.17
CA GLY A 102 -0.07 -12.99 6.87
C GLY A 102 -0.11 -12.04 8.06
N LEU A 103 0.97 -11.31 8.28
CA LEU A 103 1.09 -10.31 9.33
C LEU A 103 1.41 -8.95 8.71
N LEU A 104 0.47 -8.02 8.77
CA LEU A 104 0.66 -6.63 8.38
C LEU A 104 1.43 -5.87 9.48
N ILE A 105 2.51 -5.19 9.09
CA ILE A 105 3.38 -4.43 9.98
C ILE A 105 3.63 -3.02 9.43
N ASP A 106 4.37 -2.21 10.17
CA ASP A 106 4.82 -0.87 9.78
C ASP A 106 3.69 0.17 9.62
N LEU A 107 3.22 0.65 10.77
CA LEU A 107 2.21 1.71 10.87
C LEU A 107 2.81 3.13 10.92
N ASP A 108 4.08 3.32 10.55
CA ASP A 108 4.73 4.63 10.65
C ASP A 108 4.14 5.66 9.67
N SER A 109 3.54 5.19 8.57
CA SER A 109 2.79 6.01 7.60
C SER A 109 1.29 6.09 7.86
N ALA A 110 0.79 5.39 8.90
CA ALA A 110 -0.63 5.23 9.14
C ALA A 110 -1.28 6.52 9.65
N ILE A 111 -2.55 6.74 9.30
CA ILE A 111 -3.33 7.89 9.79
C ILE A 111 -4.69 7.44 10.32
N ARG A 112 -5.23 8.22 11.27
CA ARG A 112 -6.60 8.06 11.71
C ARG A 112 -7.57 8.76 10.75
N THR A 113 -8.68 8.10 10.43
CA THR A 113 -9.75 8.62 9.57
C THR A 113 -10.65 9.63 10.31
N ASP A 114 -10.65 9.63 11.64
CA ASP A 114 -11.49 10.49 12.50
C ASP A 114 -10.76 11.70 13.13
N GLY A 115 -9.45 11.84 12.90
CA GLY A 115 -8.56 12.69 13.68
C GLY A 115 -8.20 14.04 13.06
N VAL A 116 -8.40 15.10 13.86
CA VAL A 116 -8.17 16.56 13.68
C VAL A 116 -6.81 17.00 13.12
N GLU A 117 -5.82 16.11 13.02
CA GLU A 117 -4.51 16.41 12.42
C GLU A 117 -4.56 16.22 10.90
N ARG A 118 -5.28 17.13 10.22
CA ARG A 118 -4.97 17.47 8.82
C ARG A 118 -3.62 18.15 8.82
N THR A 119 -2.53 17.40 9.01
CA THR A 119 -1.18 17.93 8.78
C THR A 119 -1.17 18.52 7.38
N ALA A 120 -0.90 19.82 7.31
CA ALA A 120 -0.91 20.57 6.07
C ALA A 120 0.00 19.86 5.05
N GLY A 121 -0.62 19.31 4.01
CA GLY A 121 0.01 18.44 3.02
C GLY A 121 -0.23 16.98 3.34
N ALA A 122 -1.02 16.30 2.50
CA ALA A 122 -0.93 14.85 2.37
C ALA A 122 0.53 14.54 2.02
N GLU A 123 1.38 14.25 3.02
CA GLU A 123 2.75 13.84 2.75
C GLU A 123 2.65 12.63 1.83
N ARG A 124 3.14 12.77 0.61
CA ARG A 124 3.25 11.65 -0.33
C ARG A 124 4.15 10.62 0.32
N SER A 125 3.53 9.59 0.84
CA SER A 125 4.15 8.49 1.56
C SER A 125 3.75 7.18 0.90
N GLY A 126 4.62 6.19 1.08
CA GLY A 126 4.46 4.86 0.54
C GLY A 126 5.57 4.48 -0.42
N THR A 127 5.63 3.19 -0.71
CA THR A 127 6.63 2.59 -1.60
C THR A 127 6.22 2.80 -3.07
N LEU A 128 7.04 3.52 -3.85
CA LEU A 128 6.74 4.01 -5.21
C LEU A 128 5.98 3.06 -6.14
N PRO A 129 6.44 1.80 -6.38
CA PRO A 129 5.74 0.86 -7.25
C PRO A 129 4.34 0.49 -6.75
N TYR A 130 4.06 0.62 -5.45
CA TYR A 130 2.80 0.25 -4.82
C TYR A 130 1.91 1.45 -4.49
N MET A 131 2.41 2.68 -4.60
CA MET A 131 1.58 3.87 -4.35
C MET A 131 0.39 3.96 -5.32
N SER A 132 -0.80 4.28 -4.80
CA SER A 132 -2.00 4.56 -5.59
C SER A 132 -1.81 5.73 -6.56
N ILE A 133 -2.55 5.72 -7.67
CA ILE A 133 -2.55 6.78 -8.69
C ILE A 133 -2.90 8.13 -8.06
N ALA A 134 -3.95 8.18 -7.23
CA ALA A 134 -4.37 9.41 -6.58
C ALA A 134 -3.25 10.02 -5.71
N ASN A 135 -2.48 9.17 -5.02
CA ASN A 135 -1.33 9.59 -4.22
C ASN A 135 -0.16 10.05 -5.10
N LEU A 136 0.16 9.30 -6.16
CA LEU A 136 1.23 9.66 -7.10
C LEU A 136 0.96 11.00 -7.81
N GLU A 137 -0.30 11.26 -8.15
CA GLU A 137 -0.75 12.50 -8.79
C GLU A 137 -0.98 13.65 -7.79
N ASN A 138 -0.90 13.37 -6.49
CA ASN A 138 -1.22 14.33 -5.44
C ASN A 138 -2.59 14.99 -5.65
N LEU A 139 -3.60 14.16 -5.93
CA LEU A 139 -4.96 14.63 -6.12
C LEU A 139 -5.48 15.26 -4.81
N ASP A 140 -6.28 16.33 -4.95
CA ASP A 140 -6.92 17.01 -3.81
C ASP A 140 -8.12 16.19 -3.32
N MET A 141 -7.83 15.00 -2.80
CA MET A 141 -8.78 14.07 -2.20
C MET A 141 -8.14 13.38 -0.99
N ASP A 142 -8.95 13.07 0.00
CA ASP A 142 -8.49 12.31 1.16
C ASP A 142 -8.09 10.89 0.70
N ARG A 143 -6.97 10.36 1.23
CA ARG A 143 -6.64 8.95 1.05
C ARG A 143 -7.68 8.10 1.79
N THR A 144 -8.03 6.97 1.19
CA THR A 144 -9.08 6.07 1.67
C THR A 144 -8.59 4.63 1.71
N ALA A 145 -9.44 3.70 2.16
CA ALA A 145 -9.13 2.28 2.08
C ALA A 145 -8.89 1.81 0.62
N LEU A 146 -9.49 2.48 -0.37
CA LEU A 146 -9.27 2.17 -1.80
C LEU A 146 -7.82 2.36 -2.22
N ASP A 147 -7.08 3.29 -1.60
CA ASP A 147 -5.66 3.48 -1.89
C ASP A 147 -4.80 2.30 -1.41
N ASP A 148 -5.13 1.74 -0.25
CA ASP A 148 -4.45 0.55 0.29
C ASP A 148 -4.81 -0.71 -0.51
N TRP A 149 -6.07 -0.84 -0.92
CA TRP A 149 -6.52 -1.92 -1.82
C TRP A 149 -5.92 -1.82 -3.23
N GLU A 150 -5.76 -0.61 -3.76
CA GLU A 150 -5.05 -0.41 -5.02
C GLU A 150 -3.56 -0.77 -4.90
N SER A 151 -2.96 -0.52 -3.74
CA SER A 151 -1.59 -0.93 -3.45
C SER A 151 -1.45 -2.47 -3.41
N LEU A 152 -2.46 -3.19 -2.91
CA LEU A 152 -2.52 -4.66 -2.98
C LEU A 152 -2.50 -5.17 -4.43
N LEU A 153 -3.32 -4.59 -5.32
CA LEU A 153 -3.30 -4.96 -6.74
C LEU A 153 -1.89 -4.81 -7.32
N TYR A 154 -1.21 -3.70 -7.00
CA TYR A 154 0.15 -3.47 -7.49
C TYR A 154 1.17 -4.44 -6.90
N VAL A 155 1.01 -4.85 -5.65
CA VAL A 155 1.78 -5.95 -5.04
C VAL A 155 1.59 -7.25 -5.83
N VAL A 156 0.35 -7.64 -6.13
CA VAL A 156 0.02 -8.86 -6.89
C VAL A 156 0.62 -8.81 -8.30
N CYS A 157 0.43 -7.70 -9.03
CA CYS A 157 1.03 -7.55 -10.36
C CYS A 157 2.56 -7.64 -10.31
N TRP A 158 3.19 -7.02 -9.31
CA TRP A 158 4.65 -7.00 -9.18
C TRP A 158 5.23 -8.40 -8.99
N VAL A 159 4.66 -9.19 -8.08
CA VAL A 159 5.13 -10.55 -7.81
C VAL A 159 4.76 -11.54 -8.92
N ALA A 160 3.60 -11.39 -9.55
CA ALA A 160 3.21 -12.18 -10.71
C ALA A 160 4.16 -11.98 -11.90
N THR A 161 4.70 -10.77 -12.07
CA THR A 161 5.70 -10.47 -13.11
C THR A 161 7.12 -10.88 -12.74
N TYR A 162 7.55 -10.62 -11.50
CA TYR A 162 8.96 -10.75 -11.11
C TYR A 162 9.33 -12.04 -10.37
N GLY A 163 8.37 -12.89 -10.00
CA GLY A 163 8.64 -14.11 -9.24
C GLY A 163 8.25 -14.00 -7.77
N VAL A 164 7.53 -15.01 -7.27
CA VAL A 164 7.26 -15.23 -5.84
C VAL A 164 8.47 -15.90 -5.19
N VAL A 165 8.88 -17.04 -5.75
CA VAL A 165 10.02 -17.85 -5.29
C VAL A 165 11.33 -17.36 -5.90
N SER A 166 12.46 -17.73 -5.30
CA SER A 166 13.78 -17.30 -5.74
C SER A 166 14.15 -17.79 -7.14
N GLU A 167 13.70 -18.98 -7.50
CA GLU A 167 13.99 -19.71 -8.73
C GLU A 167 13.33 -19.07 -9.96
N ASP A 168 12.19 -18.42 -9.74
CA ASP A 168 11.36 -17.83 -10.79
C ASP A 168 11.71 -16.36 -11.04
N ARG A 169 12.71 -15.81 -10.34
CA ARG A 169 12.98 -14.38 -10.36
C ARG A 169 13.38 -13.89 -11.74
N ARG A 170 12.52 -13.06 -12.32
CA ARG A 170 12.82 -12.32 -13.55
C ARG A 170 13.91 -11.26 -13.28
N ASP A 171 14.71 -10.94 -14.29
CA ASP A 171 15.67 -9.85 -14.21
C ASP A 171 14.94 -8.51 -14.02
N PRO A 172 15.22 -7.74 -12.95
CA PRO A 172 14.65 -6.41 -12.74
C PRO A 172 14.92 -5.42 -13.90
N ASN A 173 15.91 -5.71 -14.75
CA ASN A 173 16.27 -4.86 -15.87
C ASN A 173 15.44 -5.10 -17.14
N ASP A 174 14.68 -6.19 -17.20
CA ASP A 174 13.82 -6.50 -18.35
C ASP A 174 12.93 -5.29 -18.72
N ASP A 175 12.80 -5.04 -20.02
CA ASP A 175 12.06 -3.89 -20.54
C ASP A 175 10.57 -4.23 -20.65
N ILE A 176 9.90 -4.24 -19.49
CA ILE A 176 8.49 -4.59 -19.32
C ILE A 176 7.71 -3.40 -18.75
N ALA A 177 6.42 -3.32 -19.07
CA ALA A 177 5.61 -2.12 -18.81
C ALA A 177 5.54 -1.76 -17.31
N ILE A 178 5.49 -2.77 -16.44
CA ILE A 178 5.40 -2.59 -14.98
C ILE A 178 6.62 -1.88 -14.38
N LYS A 179 7.79 -1.91 -15.05
CA LYS A 179 9.00 -1.21 -14.61
C LYS A 179 8.80 0.30 -14.46
N LEU A 180 7.89 0.88 -15.25
CA LEU A 180 7.54 2.31 -15.18
C LEU A 180 6.91 2.71 -13.84
N TRP A 181 6.35 1.75 -13.09
CA TRP A 181 5.78 2.01 -11.77
C TRP A 181 6.83 2.38 -10.73
N ASN A 182 8.09 2.01 -10.96
CA ASN A 182 9.23 2.34 -10.09
C ASN A 182 10.12 3.46 -10.65
N ALA A 183 9.64 4.23 -11.63
CA ALA A 183 10.40 5.31 -12.24
C ALA A 183 10.39 6.58 -11.37
N ASP A 184 9.66 7.61 -11.79
CA ASP A 184 9.34 8.78 -10.98
C ASP A 184 7.82 8.88 -10.82
N GLU A 185 7.35 9.67 -9.84
CA GLU A 185 5.93 9.75 -9.49
C GLU A 185 5.04 10.07 -10.70
N ALA A 186 5.46 10.97 -11.57
CA ALA A 186 4.68 11.40 -12.73
C ALA A 186 4.62 10.32 -13.82
N LYS A 187 5.72 9.60 -14.07
CA LYS A 187 5.73 8.46 -15.00
C LYS A 187 4.95 7.28 -14.45
N ALA A 188 5.11 6.98 -13.17
CA ALA A 188 4.39 5.90 -12.50
C ALA A 188 2.87 6.15 -12.56
N ALA A 189 2.42 7.36 -12.21
CA ALA A 189 1.02 7.77 -12.32
C ALA A 189 0.47 7.57 -13.73
N ARG A 190 1.17 8.12 -14.75
CA ARG A 190 0.73 8.04 -16.15
C ARG A 190 0.64 6.59 -16.65
N ALA A 191 1.65 5.76 -16.31
CA ALA A 191 1.66 4.36 -16.69
C ALA A 191 0.48 3.62 -16.04
N LYS A 192 0.30 3.76 -14.72
CA LYS A 192 -0.81 3.15 -13.98
C LYS A 192 -2.18 3.60 -14.48
N ARG A 193 -2.39 4.89 -14.72
CA ARG A 193 -3.61 5.41 -15.39
C ARG A 193 -3.88 4.68 -16.70
N GLY A 194 -2.86 4.40 -17.50
CA GLY A 194 -2.99 3.66 -18.75
C GLY A 194 -3.33 2.20 -18.58
N HIS A 195 -2.58 1.51 -17.74
CA HIS A 195 -2.72 0.07 -17.52
C HIS A 195 -4.05 -0.27 -16.84
N MET A 196 -4.54 0.58 -15.93
CA MET A 196 -5.76 0.31 -15.16
C MET A 196 -7.06 0.75 -15.88
N ASP A 197 -6.96 1.36 -17.07
CA ASP A 197 -8.09 2.03 -17.72
C ASP A 197 -9.20 1.10 -18.19
N SER A 198 -8.84 -0.07 -18.71
CA SER A 198 -9.77 -1.07 -19.24
C SER A 198 -9.19 -2.47 -19.09
N SER A 199 -10.04 -3.50 -19.11
CA SER A 199 -9.58 -4.89 -19.08
C SER A 199 -8.60 -5.19 -20.20
N ARG A 200 -8.83 -4.64 -21.40
CA ARG A 200 -7.93 -4.79 -22.54
C ARG A 200 -6.54 -4.22 -22.23
N ASN A 201 -6.44 -2.99 -21.75
CA ASN A 201 -5.13 -2.41 -21.45
C ASN A 201 -4.43 -3.18 -20.32
N PHE A 202 -5.18 -3.61 -19.31
CA PHE A 202 -4.62 -4.38 -18.20
C PHE A 202 -4.04 -5.72 -18.69
N GLU A 203 -4.74 -6.41 -19.59
CA GLU A 203 -4.25 -7.65 -20.20
C GLU A 203 -3.06 -7.41 -21.14
N ASP A 204 -3.21 -6.48 -22.08
CA ASP A 204 -2.23 -6.20 -23.14
C ASP A 204 -0.94 -5.58 -22.61
N ASP A 205 -0.97 -4.89 -21.46
CA ASP A 205 0.21 -4.21 -20.91
C ASP A 205 0.75 -4.85 -19.63
N ILE A 206 -0.08 -5.51 -18.81
CA ILE A 206 0.34 -6.06 -17.51
C ILE A 206 0.31 -7.58 -17.48
N THR A 207 -0.85 -8.21 -17.65
CA THR A 207 -0.95 -9.66 -17.39
C THR A 207 -0.22 -10.49 -18.45
N LYS A 208 -0.04 -9.97 -19.68
CA LYS A 208 0.79 -10.61 -20.70
C LYS A 208 2.22 -10.91 -20.26
N ASP A 209 2.74 -10.15 -19.30
CA ASP A 209 4.11 -10.25 -18.82
C ASP A 209 4.20 -11.07 -17.52
N PHE A 210 3.09 -11.61 -17.01
CA PHE A 210 3.10 -12.50 -15.84
C PHE A 210 3.83 -13.81 -16.16
N LEU A 211 4.43 -14.40 -15.12
CA LEU A 211 5.09 -15.69 -15.26
C LEU A 211 4.02 -16.78 -15.45
N PRO A 212 4.14 -17.66 -16.48
CA PRO A 212 3.05 -18.55 -16.89
C PRO A 212 2.55 -19.54 -15.83
N GLN A 213 3.39 -19.85 -14.83
CA GLN A 213 3.03 -20.74 -13.73
C GLN A 213 2.13 -20.09 -12.68
N TYR A 214 2.00 -18.75 -12.68
CA TYR A 214 1.22 -18.01 -11.67
C TYR A 214 -0.20 -17.72 -12.12
N THR A 215 -0.95 -18.79 -12.33
CA THR A 215 -2.33 -18.71 -12.84
C THR A 215 -3.30 -18.13 -11.81
N LEU A 216 -3.13 -18.45 -10.52
CA LEU A 216 -3.99 -17.93 -9.46
C LEU A 216 -3.74 -16.43 -9.24
N LEU A 217 -2.48 -15.97 -9.33
CA LEU A 217 -2.17 -14.54 -9.26
C LEU A 217 -2.72 -13.77 -10.46
N GLU A 218 -2.72 -14.37 -11.66
CA GLU A 218 -3.33 -13.75 -12.83
C GLU A 218 -4.83 -13.53 -12.65
N GLU A 219 -5.54 -14.56 -12.19
CA GLU A 219 -6.98 -14.47 -11.89
C GLU A 219 -7.26 -13.42 -10.81
N LEU A 220 -6.52 -13.49 -9.69
CA LEU A 220 -6.65 -12.52 -8.59
C LEU A 220 -6.43 -11.08 -9.08
N ALA A 221 -5.37 -10.84 -9.86
CA ALA A 221 -5.07 -9.51 -10.38
C ALA A 221 -6.18 -8.96 -11.28
N LYS A 222 -6.73 -9.80 -12.18
CA LYS A 222 -7.83 -9.42 -13.08
C LYS A 222 -9.10 -9.08 -12.32
N GLY A 223 -9.47 -9.87 -11.32
CA GLY A 223 -10.66 -9.58 -10.50
C GLY A 223 -10.50 -8.32 -9.65
N LEU A 224 -9.34 -8.14 -8.99
CA LEU A 224 -9.04 -6.92 -8.24
C LEU A 224 -9.09 -5.68 -9.15
N HIS A 225 -8.49 -5.76 -10.35
CA HIS A 225 -8.53 -4.68 -11.34
C HIS A 225 -9.96 -4.32 -11.74
N GLN A 226 -10.79 -5.33 -12.05
CA GLN A 226 -12.17 -5.13 -12.44
C GLN A 226 -12.98 -4.43 -11.34
N ILE A 227 -12.85 -4.88 -10.09
CA ILE A 227 -13.61 -4.32 -8.96
C ILE A 227 -13.12 -2.89 -8.64
N LEU A 228 -11.80 -2.63 -8.65
CA LEU A 228 -11.22 -1.33 -8.28
C LEU A 228 -11.46 -0.22 -9.30
N PHE A 229 -11.42 -0.55 -10.60
CA PHE A 229 -11.36 0.45 -11.68
C PHE A 229 -12.52 0.37 -12.66
N LEU A 230 -13.20 -0.78 -12.78
CA LEU A 230 -14.27 -0.97 -13.76
C LEU A 230 -15.66 -1.02 -13.11
N HIS A 231 -15.81 -0.38 -11.94
CA HIS A 231 -17.12 -0.14 -11.36
C HIS A 231 -18.02 0.55 -12.40
N PRO A 232 -19.26 0.07 -12.66
CA PRO A 232 -20.08 0.53 -13.78
C PRO A 232 -20.28 2.06 -13.84
N GLU A 233 -20.34 2.69 -12.68
CA GLU A 233 -20.53 4.13 -12.53
C GLU A 233 -19.23 4.95 -12.63
N CYS A 234 -18.04 4.33 -12.68
CA CYS A 234 -16.76 5.03 -12.55
C CYS A 234 -15.96 5.17 -13.85
N GLU A 235 -16.31 4.47 -14.93
CA GLU A 235 -15.75 4.66 -16.28
C GLU A 235 -14.20 4.49 -16.39
N GLY A 236 -13.60 3.57 -15.63
CA GLY A 236 -12.19 3.17 -15.81
C GLY A 236 -11.20 3.91 -14.91
N ALA A 237 -10.01 4.20 -15.44
CA ALA A 237 -8.95 4.86 -14.69
C ALA A 237 -8.43 6.14 -15.37
N ARG A 238 -8.68 6.39 -16.65
CA ARG A 238 -8.26 7.64 -17.31
C ARG A 238 -9.30 8.73 -17.20
N PHE A 239 -8.81 9.96 -17.06
CA PHE A 239 -9.62 11.16 -17.23
C PHE A 239 -9.32 11.79 -18.59
N ASP A 240 -10.28 11.81 -19.52
CA ASP A 240 -10.14 12.50 -20.80
C ASP A 240 -10.52 13.98 -20.69
N SER A 241 -9.53 14.85 -20.54
CA SER A 241 -9.72 16.30 -20.47
C SER A 241 -10.18 16.93 -21.79
N THR A 242 -10.10 16.22 -22.92
CA THR A 242 -10.46 16.81 -24.23
C THR A 242 -11.96 17.05 -24.39
N THR A 243 -12.81 16.45 -23.55
CA THR A 243 -14.25 16.75 -23.49
C THR A 243 -14.59 17.99 -22.66
N ALA A 244 -13.65 18.50 -21.85
CA ALA A 244 -13.81 19.73 -21.07
C ALA A 244 -13.25 20.98 -21.78
N GLU A 245 -12.32 20.81 -22.72
CA GLU A 245 -11.72 21.89 -23.51
C GLU A 245 -12.59 22.27 -24.71
N GLY A 246 -13.79 22.78 -24.44
CA GLY A 246 -14.75 23.21 -25.48
C GLY A 246 -15.33 24.62 -25.29
N HIS A 247 -14.94 25.38 -24.25
CA HIS A 247 -15.52 26.71 -24.02
C HIS A 247 -14.46 27.83 -24.12
N PRO A 248 -14.55 28.74 -25.12
CA PRO A 248 -13.55 29.80 -25.40
C PRO A 248 -13.28 30.82 -24.27
N LEU A 249 -13.96 30.71 -23.13
CA LEU A 249 -13.87 31.69 -22.02
C LEU A 249 -12.89 31.29 -20.91
N LEU A 250 -12.42 30.04 -20.86
CA LEU A 250 -11.46 29.57 -19.83
C LEU A 250 -10.01 30.00 -20.10
N ASN A 251 -9.67 30.36 -21.34
CA ASN A 251 -8.32 30.81 -21.73
C ASN A 251 -8.00 32.28 -21.34
N LEU A 252 -8.91 32.98 -20.66
CA LEU A 252 -8.74 34.38 -20.25
C LEU A 252 -8.29 34.56 -18.79
N LEU A 253 -8.11 33.48 -18.02
CA LEU A 253 -7.59 33.56 -16.65
C LEU A 253 -6.12 33.15 -16.63
N LYS A 254 -5.22 34.13 -16.56
CA LYS A 254 -3.79 33.91 -16.26
C LYS A 254 -3.64 33.24 -14.87
N PRO A 255 -2.65 32.37 -14.67
CA PRO A 255 -2.57 31.53 -13.47
C PRO A 255 -2.20 32.35 -12.24
N SER A 256 -3.12 32.42 -11.28
CA SER A 256 -2.76 32.64 -9.88
C SER A 256 -2.31 31.30 -9.31
N LYS A 257 -1.22 31.31 -8.53
CA LYS A 257 -0.82 30.17 -7.70
C LYS A 257 -2.01 29.77 -6.82
N ASN A 258 -2.65 28.64 -7.09
CA ASN A 258 -3.40 27.79 -6.16
C ASN A 258 -4.15 26.69 -6.93
N VAL A 259 -3.99 25.46 -6.43
CA VAL A 259 -4.90 24.30 -6.51
C VAL A 259 -5.61 24.08 -7.86
N LYS A 260 -5.13 23.10 -8.62
CA LYS A 260 -5.95 22.50 -9.69
C LYS A 260 -7.01 21.64 -9.01
N SER A 261 -8.21 22.18 -8.80
CA SER A 261 -9.39 21.35 -8.58
C SER A 261 -9.59 20.48 -9.83
N LEU A 262 -9.36 19.17 -9.74
CA LEU A 262 -9.74 18.27 -10.83
C LEU A 262 -11.26 18.31 -11.00
N PRO A 263 -11.77 18.21 -12.24
CA PRO A 263 -13.20 18.15 -12.48
C PRO A 263 -13.81 16.94 -11.76
N THR A 264 -15.02 17.10 -11.25
CA THR A 264 -15.84 16.12 -10.51
C THR A 264 -16.18 14.84 -11.28
N SER A 265 -15.58 14.64 -12.46
CA SER A 265 -15.76 13.53 -13.39
C SER A 265 -14.54 12.59 -13.47
N ASP A 266 -13.47 12.82 -12.70
CA ASP A 266 -12.36 11.85 -12.63
C ASP A 266 -12.85 10.51 -12.04
N PRO A 267 -12.65 9.37 -12.73
CA PRO A 267 -13.00 8.05 -12.24
C PRO A 267 -12.55 7.73 -10.80
N LEU A 268 -11.34 8.16 -10.42
CA LEU A 268 -10.77 7.86 -9.10
C LEU A 268 -11.46 8.66 -7.97
N LEU A 269 -11.93 9.87 -8.28
CA LEU A 269 -12.76 10.65 -7.36
C LEU A 269 -14.18 10.06 -7.30
N LYS A 270 -14.71 9.60 -8.44
CA LYS A 270 -16.06 9.04 -8.56
C LYS A 270 -16.21 7.73 -7.78
N ARG A 271 -15.22 6.83 -7.83
CA ARG A 271 -15.24 5.54 -7.09
C ARG A 271 -15.28 5.71 -5.56
N SER A 272 -14.80 6.83 -5.03
CA SER A 272 -14.88 7.11 -3.59
C SER A 272 -16.33 7.17 -3.08
N LYS A 273 -17.30 7.48 -3.94
CA LYS A 273 -18.74 7.44 -3.61
C LYS A 273 -19.27 6.02 -3.42
N TYR A 274 -18.61 5.04 -4.03
CA TYR A 274 -18.96 3.62 -4.01
C TYR A 274 -17.97 2.82 -3.17
N MET A 275 -17.16 3.48 -2.34
CA MET A 275 -16.08 2.86 -1.58
C MET A 275 -16.54 1.65 -0.77
N ASN A 276 -17.66 1.75 -0.05
CA ASN A 276 -18.13 0.65 0.80
C ASN A 276 -18.51 -0.59 0.00
N GLU A 277 -19.14 -0.40 -1.18
CA GLU A 277 -19.50 -1.47 -2.10
C GLU A 277 -18.24 -2.12 -2.68
N ILE A 278 -17.34 -1.30 -3.24
CA ILE A 278 -16.08 -1.76 -3.83
C ILE A 278 -15.24 -2.52 -2.80
N VAL A 279 -15.08 -2.01 -1.58
CA VAL A 279 -14.32 -2.67 -0.51
C VAL A 279 -14.98 -3.98 -0.07
N SER A 280 -16.31 -4.06 -0.06
CA SER A 280 -17.03 -5.30 0.21
C SER A 280 -16.71 -6.35 -0.85
N ASP A 281 -16.86 -6.00 -2.13
CA ASP A 281 -16.59 -6.90 -3.25
C ASP A 281 -15.13 -7.37 -3.27
N LEU A 282 -14.18 -6.48 -3.00
CA LEU A 282 -12.75 -6.82 -2.89
C LEU A 282 -12.48 -7.80 -1.75
N SER A 283 -13.12 -7.60 -0.60
CA SER A 283 -12.97 -8.47 0.56
C SER A 283 -13.54 -9.87 0.30
N GLU A 284 -14.71 -9.94 -0.33
CA GLU A 284 -15.34 -11.22 -0.72
C GLU A 284 -14.51 -11.95 -1.77
N TYR A 285 -14.02 -11.23 -2.78
CA TYR A 285 -13.21 -11.82 -3.84
C TYR A 285 -11.86 -12.34 -3.33
N LEU A 286 -11.18 -11.58 -2.45
CA LEU A 286 -9.93 -12.02 -1.84
C LEU A 286 -10.15 -13.22 -0.90
N ALA A 287 -11.27 -13.29 -0.19
CA ALA A 287 -11.63 -14.45 0.63
C ALA A 287 -11.92 -15.71 -0.23
N LEU A 288 -12.50 -15.54 -1.43
CA LEU A 288 -12.66 -16.64 -2.37
C LEU A 288 -11.32 -17.13 -2.91
N ALA A 289 -10.42 -16.22 -3.28
CA ALA A 289 -9.07 -16.57 -3.73
C ALA A 289 -8.26 -17.29 -2.63
N GLU A 290 -8.36 -16.85 -1.38
CA GLU A 290 -7.76 -17.54 -0.24
C GLU A 290 -8.29 -18.97 -0.10
N LYS A 291 -9.61 -19.16 -0.24
CA LYS A 291 -10.22 -20.49 -0.17
C LYS A 291 -9.67 -21.41 -1.25
N VAL A 292 -9.58 -20.94 -2.50
CA VAL A 292 -9.01 -21.70 -3.62
C VAL A 292 -7.55 -22.03 -3.35
N ALA A 293 -6.76 -21.09 -2.85
CA ALA A 293 -5.36 -21.30 -2.49
C ALA A 293 -5.20 -22.41 -1.43
N ARG A 294 -6.02 -22.38 -0.37
CA ARG A 294 -6.02 -23.41 0.68
C ARG A 294 -6.43 -24.78 0.15
N GLU A 295 -7.41 -24.84 -0.75
CA GLU A 295 -7.82 -26.09 -1.40
C GLU A 295 -6.70 -26.65 -2.30
N ASN A 296 -5.96 -25.80 -3.01
CA ASN A 296 -4.81 -26.22 -3.82
C ASN A 296 -3.67 -26.79 -2.97
N LEU A 297 -3.36 -26.19 -1.82
CA LEU A 297 -2.32 -26.69 -0.91
C LEU A 297 -2.69 -27.98 -0.17
N ALA A 298 -3.98 -28.31 -0.10
CA ALA A 298 -4.47 -29.53 0.55
C ALA A 298 -4.46 -30.77 -0.35
N ASN A 299 -4.33 -30.59 -1.68
CA ASN A 299 -4.40 -31.64 -2.70
C ASN A 299 -3.00 -32.04 -3.21
#